data_AF-A0A803TUD3-F1
#
_entry.id   AF-A0A803TUD3-F1
#
_cell.length_a   1.000
_cell.length_b   1.000
_cell.length_c   1.000
_cell.angle_alpha   90.00
_cell.angle_beta   90.00
_cell.angle_gamma   90.00
#
_symmetry.space_group_name_H-M   'P 1'
#
loop_
_entity.id
_entity.type
_entity.pdbx_description
1 polymer ?
#
loop_
_entity_poly.entity_id
_entity_poly.type
_entity_poly.pdbx_seq_one_letter_code
_entity_poly.pdbx_strand_id
1 'polypeptide(L)'
;MATGDREKAELLNAFFASVFSEKESHLQPQQHGMDEGLGEIQPQIGKQVVQEHLASLNEFKSPGPDQLHPRVLKELAEVISEPLAIIFESSWRTGEVPADWRRANVVPIFKKGKKNDPNNYRPVSLTSIPGKILEKIIKEVVCEHLETNAVIANSQHGFTKNKSCQTNLISFFDRVTSWVDTGNAVDVAYLDFSKAFDKVPHDLLANKLVKCGLDKTTVRWICNWLSERTQRVLTNASSSSWKEVTSGVPQGSVLGPVLFNIFINDLDEGLEGTIIKFADDTKLGGIANTPEDRSRIQNDLDRLERWAKTNKMKFNRDKYKILHFGRKNGNQRYRMGDAWLDSSVCEKDLGVLVDNKLNMSQQCDAAAKKANGILACINRGIASRSREVMLPLYSALVRPHLEYCVQFWAPQLKGDVDKLESVQRRATKMIKGLENKPYEERLKELGMFSLQKRRLRGDMITMYKYVRGSHREEGGGLFSAALQTRTWNNGFKLQERRFHLNIRKNFLTVRAVRQWNSLPGAVVEAPSLEAFKQRLDGHLSGVL
;
A
#
# COMPACT_ATOMS: atom_id res chain seq x y z
N MET A 1 -4.65 -10.88 35.26
CA MET A 1 -3.65 -11.16 34.20
C MET A 1 -3.92 -12.58 33.74
N ALA A 2 -4.19 -12.80 32.45
CA ALA A 2 -4.39 -14.15 31.95
C ALA A 2 -3.08 -14.91 31.87
N THR A 3 -3.05 -16.11 32.45
CA THR A 3 -1.83 -16.92 32.54
C THR A 3 -1.87 -18.12 31.59
N GLY A 4 -3.05 -18.72 31.41
CA GLY A 4 -3.28 -19.85 30.50
C GLY A 4 -3.47 -19.44 29.05
N ASP A 5 -3.07 -20.30 28.11
CA ASP A 5 -3.16 -19.99 26.68
C ASP A 5 -4.60 -19.89 26.18
N ARG A 6 -5.50 -20.76 26.67
CA ARG A 6 -6.94 -20.65 26.39
C ARG A 6 -7.53 -19.33 26.90
N GLU A 7 -7.18 -18.92 28.11
CA GLU A 7 -7.66 -17.67 28.71
C GLU A 7 -7.20 -16.46 27.88
N LYS A 8 -5.93 -16.45 27.43
CA LYS A 8 -5.42 -15.43 26.49
C LYS A 8 -6.20 -15.44 25.17
N ALA A 9 -6.53 -16.61 24.63
CA ALA A 9 -7.32 -16.74 23.41
C ALA A 9 -8.71 -16.11 23.59
N GLU A 10 -9.39 -16.42 24.69
CA GLU A 10 -10.73 -15.89 24.98
C GLU A 10 -10.71 -14.38 25.17
N LEU A 11 -9.74 -13.82 25.91
CA LEU A 11 -9.60 -12.38 26.08
C LEU A 11 -9.35 -11.66 24.75
N LEU A 12 -8.46 -12.19 23.91
CA LEU A 12 -8.19 -11.63 22.60
C LEU A 12 -9.42 -11.74 21.69
N ASN A 13 -10.13 -12.88 21.70
CA ASN A 13 -11.32 -13.05 20.87
C ASN A 13 -12.45 -12.14 21.34
N ALA A 14 -12.65 -12.00 22.65
CA ALA A 14 -13.62 -11.08 23.22
C ALA A 14 -13.29 -9.62 22.83
N PHE A 15 -12.02 -9.24 22.90
CA PHE A 15 -11.58 -7.91 22.46
C PHE A 15 -11.83 -7.71 20.96
N PHE A 16 -11.39 -8.61 20.09
CA PHE A 16 -11.59 -8.46 18.64
C PHE A 16 -13.08 -8.43 18.27
N ALA A 17 -13.91 -9.25 18.90
CA ALA A 17 -15.36 -9.23 18.69
C ALA A 17 -16.01 -7.91 19.16
N SER A 18 -15.50 -7.30 20.25
CA SER A 18 -16.00 -6.01 20.74
C SER A 18 -15.75 -4.84 19.78
N VAL A 19 -14.83 -5.02 18.82
CA VAL A 19 -14.54 -4.03 17.78
C VAL A 19 -15.54 -4.08 16.65
N PHE A 20 -16.33 -5.14 16.48
CA PHE A 20 -17.35 -5.15 15.44
C PHE A 20 -18.47 -4.13 15.74
N SER A 21 -19.18 -3.72 14.69
CA SER A 21 -20.37 -2.90 14.78
C SER A 21 -21.58 -3.78 15.05
N GLU A 22 -22.64 -3.21 15.62
CA GLU A 22 -23.89 -3.95 15.87
C GLU A 22 -24.48 -4.50 14.57
N LYS A 23 -25.07 -5.69 14.64
CA LYS A 23 -25.68 -6.37 13.51
C LYS A 23 -27.02 -5.74 13.20
N GLU A 24 -27.16 -5.13 12.03
CA GLU A 24 -28.48 -4.69 11.54
C GLU A 24 -29.19 -5.81 10.77
N SER A 25 -30.51 -5.86 10.92
CA SER A 25 -31.36 -7.00 10.57
C SER A 25 -31.57 -7.23 9.06
N HIS A 26 -31.04 -6.38 8.18
CA HIS A 26 -31.35 -6.42 6.74
C HIS A 26 -30.09 -6.35 5.86
N LEU A 27 -29.53 -7.51 5.52
CA LEU A 27 -28.45 -7.68 4.54
C LEU A 27 -28.94 -7.75 3.09
N GLN A 28 -30.24 -7.55 2.85
CA GLN A 28 -30.81 -7.58 1.50
C GLN A 28 -30.75 -6.18 0.88
N PRO A 29 -30.10 -6.02 -0.30
CA PRO A 29 -30.05 -4.73 -0.97
C PRO A 29 -31.47 -4.24 -1.32
N GLN A 30 -31.71 -2.94 -1.17
CA GLN A 30 -32.95 -2.33 -1.64
C GLN A 30 -33.03 -2.50 -3.17
N GLN A 31 -34.02 -3.26 -3.65
CA GLN A 31 -34.14 -3.69 -5.05
C GLN A 31 -34.66 -2.61 -6.02
N HIS A 32 -34.17 -1.37 -5.94
CA HIS A 32 -34.62 -0.32 -6.86
C HIS A 32 -33.59 -0.06 -7.98
N GLY A 33 -33.96 -0.39 -9.22
CA GLY A 33 -33.37 0.14 -10.45
C GLY A 33 -32.05 -0.49 -10.93
N MET A 34 -31.98 -1.82 -11.03
CA MET A 34 -30.90 -2.46 -11.79
C MET A 34 -31.37 -2.74 -13.22
N ASP A 35 -30.91 -1.91 -14.15
CA ASP A 35 -31.11 -2.06 -15.60
C ASP A 35 -30.34 -3.31 -16.10
N GLU A 36 -31.00 -4.22 -16.82
CA GLU A 36 -30.42 -5.50 -17.29
C GLU A 36 -29.51 -5.33 -18.53
N GLY A 37 -28.77 -4.21 -18.61
CA GLY A 37 -28.30 -3.67 -19.89
C GLY A 37 -26.81 -3.43 -20.08
N LEU A 38 -25.91 -3.78 -19.14
CA LEU A 38 -24.46 -3.74 -19.40
C LEU A 38 -23.88 -5.15 -19.34
N GLY A 39 -23.10 -5.52 -20.37
CA GLY A 39 -22.53 -6.86 -20.54
C GLY A 39 -21.89 -7.38 -19.25
N GLU A 40 -22.54 -8.37 -18.64
CA GLU A 40 -22.13 -8.92 -17.35
C GLU A 40 -20.79 -9.66 -17.51
N ILE A 41 -19.75 -9.18 -16.83
CA ILE A 41 -18.50 -9.92 -16.72
C ILE A 41 -18.75 -11.08 -15.74
N GLN A 42 -18.70 -12.31 -16.25
CA GLN A 42 -18.92 -13.51 -15.43
C GLN A 42 -17.60 -14.20 -15.10
N PRO A 43 -17.47 -14.81 -13.92
CA PRO A 43 -16.28 -15.56 -13.55
C PRO A 43 -16.15 -16.82 -14.41
N GLN A 44 -14.96 -17.02 -14.98
CA GLN A 44 -14.62 -18.26 -15.65
C GLN A 44 -14.29 -19.33 -14.61
N ILE A 45 -15.29 -20.11 -14.22
CA ILE A 45 -15.14 -21.22 -13.28
C ILE A 45 -15.09 -22.52 -14.08
N GLY A 46 -13.88 -23.05 -14.26
CA GLY A 46 -13.68 -24.34 -14.94
C GLY A 46 -12.50 -25.10 -14.35
N LYS A 47 -12.43 -26.41 -14.64
CA LYS A 47 -11.38 -27.31 -14.15
C LYS A 47 -9.98 -26.71 -14.30
N GLN A 48 -9.66 -26.22 -15.50
CA GLN A 48 -8.34 -25.69 -15.83
C GLN A 48 -7.99 -24.48 -14.96
N VAL A 49 -8.89 -23.51 -14.83
CA VAL A 49 -8.69 -22.30 -14.01
C VAL A 49 -8.46 -22.68 -12.55
N VAL A 50 -9.25 -23.61 -12.02
CA VAL A 50 -9.11 -24.10 -10.64
C VAL A 50 -7.77 -24.83 -10.46
N GLN A 51 -7.38 -25.67 -11.42
CA GLN A 51 -6.11 -26.40 -11.39
C GLN A 51 -4.91 -25.44 -11.41
N GLU A 52 -4.94 -24.39 -12.21
CA GLU A 52 -3.90 -23.35 -12.26
C GLU A 52 -3.76 -22.63 -10.91
N HIS A 53 -4.89 -22.28 -10.28
CA HIS A 53 -4.89 -21.70 -8.95
C HIS A 53 -4.32 -22.65 -7.89
N LEU A 54 -4.70 -23.93 -7.91
CA LEU A 54 -4.17 -24.97 -7.02
C LEU A 54 -2.65 -25.14 -7.20
N ALA A 55 -2.18 -25.21 -8.44
CA ALA A 55 -0.74 -25.32 -8.76
C ALA A 55 0.05 -24.09 -8.28
N SER A 56 -0.57 -22.91 -8.26
CA SER A 56 0.04 -21.65 -7.80
C SER A 56 0.09 -21.49 -6.27
N LEU A 57 -0.49 -22.43 -5.50
CA LEU A 57 -0.52 -22.33 -4.04
C LEU A 57 0.90 -22.30 -3.45
N ASN A 58 1.05 -21.45 -2.43
CA ASN A 58 2.23 -21.44 -1.57
C ASN A 58 2.05 -22.52 -0.50
N GLU A 59 2.81 -23.60 -0.63
CA GLU A 59 2.77 -24.77 0.24
C GLU A 59 3.18 -24.50 1.70
N PHE A 60 3.84 -23.37 1.98
CA PHE A 60 4.29 -23.00 3.33
C PHE A 60 3.27 -22.15 4.10
N LYS A 61 2.08 -21.92 3.54
CA LYS A 61 1.00 -21.19 4.23
C LYS A 61 0.21 -22.11 5.17
N SER A 62 -0.26 -21.54 6.27
CA SER A 62 -1.11 -22.25 7.24
C SER A 62 -2.52 -22.52 6.68
N PRO A 63 -3.13 -23.66 7.02
CA PRO A 63 -4.50 -23.99 6.63
C PRO A 63 -5.55 -23.18 7.44
N GLY A 64 -6.79 -23.23 6.97
CA GLY A 64 -7.95 -22.70 7.68
C GLY A 64 -8.49 -23.67 8.74
N PRO A 65 -9.72 -23.42 9.26
CA PRO A 65 -10.37 -24.31 10.21
C PRO A 65 -10.63 -25.73 9.67
N ASP A 66 -10.74 -25.87 8.36
CA ASP A 66 -10.94 -27.12 7.61
C ASP A 66 -9.70 -28.04 7.57
N GLN A 67 -8.54 -27.55 8.01
CA GLN A 67 -7.26 -28.29 8.04
C GLN A 67 -6.75 -28.75 6.67
N LEU A 68 -7.32 -28.26 5.57
CA LEU A 68 -6.86 -28.57 4.23
C LEU A 68 -5.55 -27.83 3.94
N HIS A 69 -4.42 -28.55 4.04
CA HIS A 69 -3.10 -27.98 3.86
C HIS A 69 -2.83 -27.63 2.38
N PRO A 70 -2.22 -26.48 2.06
CA PRO A 70 -2.00 -26.06 0.68
C PRO A 70 -1.12 -27.03 -0.11
N ARG A 71 -0.16 -27.71 0.54
CA ARG A 71 0.64 -28.77 -0.09
C ARG A 71 -0.24 -29.91 -0.66
N VAL A 72 -1.16 -30.43 0.14
CA VAL A 72 -2.05 -31.53 -0.26
C VAL A 72 -2.93 -31.11 -1.43
N LEU A 73 -3.52 -29.91 -1.34
CA LEU A 73 -4.35 -29.36 -2.41
C LEU A 73 -3.57 -29.16 -3.73
N LYS A 74 -2.30 -28.78 -3.62
CA LYS A 74 -1.41 -28.59 -4.78
C LYS A 74 -0.97 -29.91 -5.40
N GLU A 75 -0.60 -30.90 -4.60
CA GLU A 75 -0.19 -32.23 -5.08
C GLU A 75 -1.37 -32.99 -5.71
N LEU A 76 -2.58 -32.81 -5.19
CA LEU A 76 -3.79 -33.45 -5.71
C LEU A 76 -4.55 -32.59 -6.74
N ALA A 77 -3.92 -31.53 -7.26
CA ALA A 77 -4.61 -30.50 -8.05
C ALA A 77 -5.37 -31.08 -9.26
N GLU A 78 -4.79 -32.05 -9.96
CA GLU A 78 -5.39 -32.70 -11.13
C GLU A 78 -6.70 -33.44 -10.81
N VAL A 79 -6.76 -34.06 -9.62
CA VAL A 79 -7.89 -34.88 -9.19
C VAL A 79 -9.00 -34.00 -8.60
N ILE A 80 -8.64 -33.00 -7.79
CA ILE A 80 -9.62 -32.21 -7.03
C ILE A 80 -10.14 -30.98 -7.80
N SER A 81 -9.49 -30.58 -8.89
CA SER A 81 -9.88 -29.38 -9.65
C SER A 81 -11.29 -29.48 -10.23
N GLU A 82 -11.69 -30.66 -10.71
CA GLU A 82 -13.01 -30.87 -11.31
C GLU A 82 -14.14 -30.80 -10.26
N PRO A 83 -14.09 -31.58 -9.15
CA PRO A 83 -15.08 -31.41 -8.07
C PRO A 83 -15.17 -29.98 -7.54
N LEU A 84 -14.01 -29.31 -7.35
CA LEU A 84 -13.99 -27.93 -6.87
C LEU A 84 -14.61 -26.95 -7.88
N ALA A 85 -14.38 -27.13 -9.18
CA ALA A 85 -14.99 -26.29 -10.21
C ALA A 85 -16.53 -26.38 -10.16
N ILE A 86 -17.08 -27.59 -10.03
CA ILE A 86 -18.53 -27.81 -9.91
C ILE A 86 -19.07 -27.12 -8.65
N ILE A 87 -18.40 -27.26 -7.50
CA ILE A 87 -18.80 -26.62 -6.24
C ILE A 87 -18.72 -25.10 -6.36
N PHE A 88 -17.65 -24.57 -6.96
CA PHE A 88 -17.43 -23.13 -7.14
C PHE A 88 -18.49 -22.51 -8.04
N GLU A 89 -18.81 -23.16 -9.15
CA GLU A 89 -19.82 -22.68 -10.09
C GLU A 89 -21.21 -22.71 -9.46
N SER A 90 -21.56 -23.81 -8.78
CA SER A 90 -22.81 -23.92 -8.04
C SER A 90 -22.92 -22.86 -6.95
N SER A 91 -21.85 -22.66 -6.17
CA SER A 91 -21.79 -21.64 -5.11
C SER A 91 -22.00 -20.24 -5.67
N TRP A 92 -21.29 -19.85 -6.74
CA TRP A 92 -21.44 -18.53 -7.35
C TRP A 92 -22.85 -18.33 -7.94
N ARG A 93 -23.35 -19.28 -8.75
CA ARG A 93 -24.66 -19.18 -9.41
C ARG A 93 -25.84 -19.11 -8.44
N THR A 94 -25.81 -19.88 -7.36
CA THR A 94 -26.87 -19.90 -6.33
C THR A 94 -26.70 -18.78 -5.30
N GLY A 95 -25.45 -18.32 -5.11
CA GLY A 95 -25.05 -17.46 -4.00
C GLY A 95 -24.81 -18.21 -2.70
N GLU A 96 -24.99 -19.55 -2.65
CA GLU A 96 -24.77 -20.32 -1.43
C GLU A 96 -23.28 -20.52 -1.16
N VAL A 97 -22.84 -20.12 0.03
CA VAL A 97 -21.45 -20.30 0.47
C VAL A 97 -21.39 -21.49 1.43
N PRO A 98 -20.44 -22.42 1.31
CA PRO A 98 -20.19 -23.44 2.32
C PRO A 98 -19.86 -22.85 3.70
N ALA A 99 -20.44 -23.42 4.77
CA ALA A 99 -20.26 -22.93 6.13
C ALA A 99 -18.78 -22.91 6.58
N ASP A 100 -17.97 -23.88 6.12
CA ASP A 100 -16.54 -23.95 6.44
C ASP A 100 -15.74 -22.78 5.84
N TRP A 101 -16.22 -22.17 4.75
CA TRP A 101 -15.58 -20.99 4.15
C TRP A 101 -15.93 -19.69 4.88
N ARG A 102 -16.97 -19.73 5.73
CA ARG A 102 -17.41 -18.63 6.61
C ARG A 102 -16.77 -18.65 8.00
N ARG A 103 -15.96 -19.67 8.31
CA ARG A 103 -15.24 -19.81 9.57
C ARG A 103 -13.79 -19.33 9.44
N ALA A 104 -13.26 -18.72 10.50
CA ALA A 104 -11.87 -18.28 10.55
C ALA A 104 -11.15 -18.66 11.85
N ASN A 105 -9.90 -19.11 11.72
CA ASN A 105 -8.95 -19.15 12.83
C ASN A 105 -8.16 -17.83 12.82
N VAL A 106 -8.28 -17.04 13.88
CA VAL A 106 -7.63 -15.74 14.01
C VAL A 106 -6.31 -15.89 14.74
N VAL A 107 -5.22 -15.49 14.08
CA VAL A 107 -3.88 -15.42 14.66
C VAL A 107 -3.57 -13.97 15.06
N PRO A 108 -3.37 -13.68 16.36
CA PRO A 108 -3.07 -12.35 16.84
C PRO A 108 -1.60 -11.99 16.54
N ILE A 109 -1.37 -10.99 15.69
CA ILE A 109 -0.02 -10.50 15.37
C ILE A 109 0.28 -9.23 16.15
N PHE A 110 1.33 -9.27 16.99
CA PHE A 110 1.77 -8.11 17.74
C PHE A 110 2.25 -6.97 16.82
N LYS A 111 1.70 -5.76 17.00
CA LYS A 111 2.00 -4.58 16.18
C LYS A 111 3.07 -3.69 16.81
N LYS A 112 2.81 -3.14 18.01
CA LYS A 112 3.69 -2.19 18.74
C LYS A 112 3.19 -1.97 20.17
N GLY A 113 3.93 -1.26 21.02
CA GLY A 113 3.45 -0.87 22.35
C GLY A 113 3.62 -1.96 23.41
N LYS A 114 2.71 -2.03 24.38
CA LYS A 114 2.78 -3.01 25.47
C LYS A 114 2.16 -4.33 25.01
N LYS A 115 2.87 -5.45 25.20
CA LYS A 115 2.43 -6.80 24.78
C LYS A 115 1.22 -7.34 25.54
N ASN A 116 0.90 -6.79 26.71
CA ASN A 116 -0.24 -7.21 27.52
C ASN A 116 -1.55 -6.48 27.17
N ASP A 117 -1.51 -5.55 26.22
CA ASP A 117 -2.68 -4.80 25.75
C ASP A 117 -3.18 -5.40 24.43
N PRO A 118 -4.41 -5.96 24.39
CA PRO A 118 -5.02 -6.52 23.17
C PRO A 118 -5.11 -5.54 21.99
N ASN A 119 -5.21 -4.24 22.25
CA ASN A 119 -5.31 -3.22 21.19
C ASN A 119 -4.04 -3.15 20.31
N ASN A 120 -2.93 -3.64 20.85
CA ASN A 120 -1.64 -3.71 20.18
C ASN A 120 -1.48 -4.94 19.28
N TYR A 121 -2.52 -5.75 19.09
CA TYR A 121 -2.53 -6.90 18.20
C TYR A 121 -3.44 -6.68 16.99
N ARG A 122 -3.06 -7.28 15.86
CA ARG A 122 -3.88 -7.35 14.64
C ARG A 122 -4.48 -8.76 14.52
N PRO A 123 -5.81 -8.89 14.31
CA PRO A 123 -6.42 -10.18 14.04
C PRO A 123 -6.16 -10.58 12.58
N VAL A 124 -5.36 -11.62 12.33
CA VAL A 124 -5.20 -12.17 10.97
C VAL A 124 -6.02 -13.44 10.84
N SER A 125 -7.00 -13.42 9.94
CA SER A 125 -7.92 -14.53 9.68
C SER A 125 -7.30 -15.55 8.72
N LEU A 126 -7.14 -16.78 9.20
CA LEU A 126 -6.90 -17.95 8.38
C LEU A 126 -8.27 -18.55 8.01
N THR A 127 -8.64 -18.45 6.74
CA THR A 127 -9.86 -19.02 6.15
C THR A 127 -9.54 -20.22 5.26
N SER A 128 -10.56 -21.00 4.91
CA SER A 128 -10.47 -22.14 4.00
C SER A 128 -9.74 -21.81 2.70
N ILE A 129 -8.81 -22.66 2.29
CA ILE A 129 -8.02 -22.46 1.06
C ILE A 129 -8.88 -22.60 -0.20
N PRO A 130 -9.74 -23.63 -0.35
CA PRO A 130 -10.74 -23.66 -1.41
C PRO A 130 -11.59 -22.39 -1.48
N GLY A 131 -12.08 -21.89 -0.33
CA GLY A 131 -12.80 -20.62 -0.27
C GLY A 131 -11.98 -19.44 -0.82
N LYS A 132 -10.69 -19.35 -0.46
CA LYS A 132 -9.79 -18.31 -1.00
C LYS A 132 -9.56 -18.41 -2.50
N ILE A 133 -9.62 -19.61 -3.08
CA ILE A 133 -9.51 -19.79 -4.53
C ILE A 133 -10.75 -19.19 -5.20
N LEU A 134 -11.95 -19.49 -4.72
CA LEU A 134 -13.16 -18.88 -5.26
C LEU A 134 -13.19 -17.36 -5.05
N GLU A 135 -12.79 -16.87 -3.87
CA GLU A 135 -12.60 -15.43 -3.64
C GLU A 135 -11.66 -14.80 -4.67
N LYS A 136 -10.60 -15.49 -5.09
CA LYS A 136 -9.65 -15.00 -6.09
C LYS A 136 -10.28 -14.91 -7.48
N ILE A 137 -11.02 -15.95 -7.90
CA ILE A 137 -11.74 -15.94 -9.18
C ILE A 137 -12.76 -14.80 -9.22
N ILE A 138 -13.56 -14.64 -8.16
CA ILE A 138 -14.54 -13.54 -8.07
C ILE A 138 -13.85 -12.18 -8.01
N LYS A 139 -12.71 -12.08 -7.33
CA LYS A 139 -11.92 -10.85 -7.29
C LYS A 139 -11.45 -10.43 -8.68
N GLU A 140 -11.05 -11.37 -9.53
CA GLU A 140 -10.60 -11.07 -10.90
C GLU A 140 -11.71 -10.37 -11.70
N VAL A 141 -12.94 -10.89 -11.62
CA VAL A 141 -14.15 -10.26 -12.20
C VAL A 141 -14.41 -8.87 -11.63
N VAL A 142 -14.43 -8.75 -10.29
CA VAL A 142 -14.67 -7.46 -9.63
C VAL A 142 -13.61 -6.43 -10.03
N CYS A 143 -12.33 -6.81 -10.04
CA CYS A 143 -11.26 -5.90 -10.45
C CYS A 143 -11.35 -5.51 -11.93
N GLU A 144 -11.69 -6.44 -12.82
CA GLU A 144 -11.89 -6.14 -14.24
C GLU A 144 -13.04 -5.15 -14.46
N HIS A 145 -14.16 -5.33 -13.76
CA HIS A 145 -15.28 -4.39 -13.78
C HIS A 145 -14.88 -2.99 -13.29
N LEU A 146 -14.17 -2.92 -12.16
CA LEU A 146 -13.72 -1.65 -11.58
C LEU A 146 -12.70 -0.93 -12.48
N GLU A 147 -11.80 -1.67 -13.15
CA GLU A 147 -10.82 -1.14 -14.11
C GLU A 147 -11.52 -0.64 -15.38
N THR A 148 -12.40 -1.45 -15.98
CA THR A 148 -13.11 -1.15 -17.23
C THR A 148 -14.02 0.07 -17.10
N ASN A 149 -14.70 0.20 -15.97
CA ASN A 149 -15.65 1.30 -15.72
C ASN A 149 -15.03 2.48 -14.93
N ALA A 150 -13.70 2.46 -14.70
CA ALA A 150 -12.96 3.49 -13.96
C ALA A 150 -13.62 3.89 -12.62
N VAL A 151 -14.17 2.90 -11.90
CA VAL A 151 -15.00 3.14 -10.70
C VAL A 151 -14.19 3.69 -9.54
N ILE A 152 -12.99 3.13 -9.31
CA ILE A 152 -12.15 3.52 -8.18
C ILE A 152 -11.44 4.83 -8.47
N ALA A 153 -11.67 5.84 -7.64
CA ALA A 153 -11.05 7.15 -7.78
C ALA A 153 -9.52 7.07 -7.76
N ASN A 154 -8.87 7.86 -8.62
CA ASN A 154 -7.41 7.89 -8.77
C ASN A 154 -6.64 8.31 -7.50
N SER A 155 -7.35 8.90 -6.53
CA SER A 155 -6.85 9.25 -5.20
C SER A 155 -6.57 8.03 -4.31
N GLN A 156 -7.12 6.84 -4.61
CA GLN A 156 -6.87 5.62 -3.84
C GLN A 156 -5.66 4.84 -4.39
N HIS A 157 -4.60 4.76 -3.59
CA HIS A 157 -3.37 4.05 -3.96
C HIS A 157 -3.19 2.71 -3.21
N GLY A 158 -3.90 2.48 -2.11
CA GLY A 158 -3.82 1.24 -1.35
C GLY A 158 -4.59 0.13 -2.05
N PHE A 159 -3.99 -1.06 -2.17
CA PHE A 159 -4.57 -2.24 -2.83
C PHE A 159 -5.00 -2.05 -4.29
N THR A 160 -4.61 -0.95 -4.92
CA THR A 160 -4.87 -0.66 -6.33
C THR A 160 -3.69 -1.14 -7.18
N LYS A 161 -3.98 -1.79 -8.30
CA LYS A 161 -2.97 -2.22 -9.29
C LYS A 161 -2.17 -1.02 -9.77
N ASN A 162 -0.86 -1.21 -9.97
CA ASN A 162 0.04 -0.13 -10.38
C ASN A 162 0.06 1.09 -9.43
N LYS A 163 -0.39 0.97 -8.17
CA LYS A 163 -0.22 2.01 -7.16
C LYS A 163 0.64 1.47 -6.01
N SER A 164 1.34 2.37 -5.33
CA SER A 164 2.22 2.04 -4.20
C SER A 164 2.40 3.23 -3.26
N CYS A 165 2.97 3.00 -2.08
CA CYS A 165 3.32 4.06 -1.15
C CYS A 165 4.16 5.16 -1.82
N GLN A 166 5.09 4.77 -2.69
CA GLN A 166 5.93 5.71 -3.43
C GLN A 166 5.12 6.58 -4.40
N THR A 167 4.23 5.99 -5.19
CA THR A 167 3.37 6.75 -6.12
C THR A 167 2.45 7.72 -5.38
N ASN A 168 1.94 7.32 -4.20
CA ASN A 168 1.10 8.15 -3.37
C ASN A 168 1.87 9.38 -2.86
N LEU A 169 3.05 9.15 -2.27
CA LEU A 169 3.94 10.22 -1.79
C LEU A 169 4.33 11.17 -2.93
N ILE A 170 4.75 10.65 -4.08
CA ILE A 170 5.17 11.48 -5.23
C ILE A 170 3.99 12.32 -5.74
N SER A 171 2.83 11.71 -5.99
CA SER A 171 1.66 12.41 -6.54
C SER A 171 1.21 13.56 -5.63
N PHE A 172 1.07 13.27 -4.34
CA PHE A 172 0.60 14.26 -3.37
C PHE A 172 1.60 15.41 -3.17
N PHE A 173 2.86 15.07 -2.93
CA PHE A 173 3.88 16.08 -2.66
C PHE A 173 4.38 16.80 -3.92
N ASP A 174 4.09 16.32 -5.13
CA ASP A 174 4.29 17.14 -6.33
C ASP A 174 3.45 18.41 -6.27
N ARG A 175 2.17 18.28 -5.87
CA ARG A 175 1.25 19.40 -5.69
C ARG A 175 1.67 20.29 -4.52
N VAL A 176 1.91 19.69 -3.35
CA VAL A 176 2.33 20.43 -2.14
C VAL A 176 3.61 21.23 -2.40
N THR A 177 4.66 20.60 -2.95
CA THR A 177 5.92 21.29 -3.23
C THR A 177 5.76 22.40 -4.27
N SER A 178 4.87 22.22 -5.26
CA SER A 178 4.57 23.25 -6.27
C SER A 178 3.87 24.48 -5.66
N TRP A 179 2.92 24.28 -4.74
CA TRP A 179 2.28 25.40 -4.04
C TRP A 179 3.25 26.14 -3.12
N VAL A 180 4.11 25.42 -2.40
CA VAL A 180 5.13 26.05 -1.55
C VAL A 180 6.17 26.80 -2.38
N ASP A 181 6.56 26.27 -3.54
CA ASP A 181 7.51 26.91 -4.47
C ASP A 181 7.02 28.25 -5.00
N THR A 182 5.70 28.38 -5.18
CA THR A 182 5.03 29.62 -5.61
C THR A 182 4.73 30.57 -4.44
N GLY A 183 5.20 30.24 -3.23
CA GLY A 183 5.13 31.11 -2.06
C GLY A 183 3.87 30.96 -1.20
N ASN A 184 3.03 29.95 -1.47
CA ASN A 184 1.82 29.70 -0.71
C ASN A 184 2.10 29.03 0.65
N ALA A 185 1.28 29.36 1.64
CA ALA A 185 1.08 28.54 2.83
C ALA A 185 0.22 27.32 2.44
N VAL A 186 0.59 26.14 2.91
CA VAL A 186 -0.12 24.88 2.63
C VAL A 186 -0.27 24.11 3.91
N ASP A 187 -1.46 23.61 4.18
CA ASP A 187 -1.75 22.78 5.34
C ASP A 187 -2.14 21.37 4.90
N VAL A 188 -1.61 20.35 5.60
CA VAL A 188 -1.86 18.93 5.31
C VAL A 188 -2.31 18.23 6.57
N ALA A 189 -3.56 17.79 6.58
CA ALA A 189 -4.14 16.95 7.61
C ALA A 189 -3.89 15.46 7.31
N TYR A 190 -3.45 14.73 8.33
CA TYR A 190 -3.31 13.27 8.33
C TYR A 190 -4.41 12.67 9.19
N LEU A 191 -5.15 11.72 8.60
CA LEU A 191 -6.32 11.08 9.18
C LEU A 191 -6.22 9.56 8.97
N ASP A 192 -6.79 8.80 9.89
CA ASP A 192 -6.77 7.33 9.87
C ASP A 192 -8.03 6.79 10.53
N PHE A 193 -8.60 5.74 9.97
CA PHE A 193 -9.77 5.10 10.55
C PHE A 193 -9.40 4.17 11.71
N SER A 194 -10.18 4.24 12.78
CA SER A 194 -10.08 3.30 13.90
C SER A 194 -10.59 1.94 13.46
N LYS A 195 -9.67 0.96 13.34
CA LYS A 195 -10.00 -0.45 13.05
C LYS A 195 -10.84 -0.59 11.77
N ALA A 196 -10.42 0.12 10.71
CA ALA A 196 -11.21 0.31 9.50
C ALA A 196 -11.79 -0.98 8.89
N PHE A 197 -10.94 -2.00 8.74
CA PHE A 197 -11.32 -3.29 8.17
C PHE A 197 -12.35 -4.03 9.01
N ASP A 198 -12.30 -3.91 10.34
CA ASP A 198 -13.22 -4.60 11.26
C ASP A 198 -14.59 -3.90 11.34
N LYS A 199 -14.67 -2.62 10.95
CA LYS A 199 -15.85 -1.76 11.18
C LYS A 199 -16.81 -1.61 10.00
N VAL A 200 -16.42 -2.02 8.79
CA VAL A 200 -17.23 -1.86 7.57
C VAL A 200 -18.63 -2.47 7.74
N PRO A 201 -19.72 -1.68 7.72
CA PRO A 201 -21.08 -2.21 7.79
C PRO A 201 -21.44 -2.96 6.52
N HIS A 202 -21.93 -4.18 6.65
CA HIS A 202 -22.19 -5.07 5.51
C HIS A 202 -23.38 -4.61 4.66
N ASP A 203 -24.41 -4.02 5.27
CA ASP A 203 -25.58 -3.42 4.62
C ASP A 203 -25.18 -2.26 3.70
N LEU A 204 -24.36 -1.34 4.21
CA LEU A 204 -23.87 -0.19 3.45
C LEU A 204 -22.90 -0.62 2.36
N LEU A 205 -22.05 -1.62 2.63
CA LEU A 205 -21.19 -2.22 1.61
C LEU A 205 -22.01 -2.84 0.48
N ALA A 206 -23.06 -3.60 0.78
CA ALA A 206 -23.95 -4.18 -0.22
C ALA A 206 -24.55 -3.11 -1.14
N ASN A 207 -25.05 -2.01 -0.56
CA ASN A 207 -25.57 -0.88 -1.33
C ASN A 207 -24.52 -0.24 -2.23
N LYS A 208 -23.27 -0.11 -1.76
CA LYS A 208 -22.17 0.44 -2.58
C LYS A 208 -21.75 -0.51 -3.70
N LEU A 209 -21.77 -1.83 -3.48
CA LEU A 209 -21.49 -2.81 -4.53
C LEU A 209 -22.49 -2.70 -5.69
N VAL A 210 -23.79 -2.55 -5.38
CA VAL A 210 -24.83 -2.31 -6.38
C VAL A 210 -24.62 -0.98 -7.12
N LYS A 211 -24.32 0.11 -6.38
CA LYS A 211 -24.04 1.43 -6.99
C LYS A 211 -22.82 1.43 -7.91
N CYS A 212 -21.84 0.55 -7.67
CA CYS A 212 -20.69 0.38 -8.56
C CYS A 212 -21.03 -0.39 -9.85
N GLY A 213 -22.27 -0.88 -10.00
CA GLY A 213 -22.72 -1.61 -11.19
C GLY A 213 -22.25 -3.05 -11.27
N LEU A 214 -21.87 -3.69 -10.16
CA LEU A 214 -21.56 -5.11 -10.14
C LEU A 214 -22.83 -5.94 -10.36
N ASP A 215 -22.69 -7.09 -11.04
CA ASP A 215 -23.82 -7.96 -11.35
C ASP A 215 -24.48 -8.55 -10.10
N LYS A 216 -25.78 -8.86 -10.22
CA LYS A 216 -26.62 -9.34 -9.10
C LYS A 216 -26.06 -10.62 -8.46
N THR A 217 -25.50 -11.52 -9.26
CA THR A 217 -25.02 -12.83 -8.80
C THR A 217 -23.77 -12.66 -7.94
N THR A 218 -22.81 -11.88 -8.40
CA THR A 218 -21.58 -11.55 -7.66
C THR A 218 -21.88 -10.78 -6.38
N VAL A 219 -22.76 -9.77 -6.43
CA VAL A 219 -23.18 -9.03 -5.23
C VAL A 219 -23.81 -9.97 -4.20
N ARG A 220 -24.76 -10.82 -4.62
CA ARG A 220 -25.42 -11.79 -3.75
C ARG A 220 -24.42 -12.74 -3.10
N TRP A 221 -23.47 -13.28 -3.87
CA TRP A 221 -22.44 -14.17 -3.34
C TRP A 221 -21.56 -13.46 -2.29
N ILE A 222 -21.13 -12.22 -2.56
CA ILE A 222 -20.33 -11.42 -1.61
C ILE A 222 -21.10 -11.17 -0.31
N CYS A 223 -22.38 -10.79 -0.40
CA CYS A 223 -23.23 -10.59 0.77
C CYS A 223 -23.36 -11.87 1.60
N ASN A 224 -23.60 -13.02 0.95
CA ASN A 224 -23.70 -14.32 1.63
C ASN A 224 -22.35 -14.78 2.20
N TRP A 225 -21.23 -14.42 1.57
CA TRP A 225 -19.88 -14.69 2.08
C TRP A 225 -19.55 -13.88 3.34
N LEU A 226 -20.08 -12.66 3.46
CA LEU A 226 -19.94 -11.78 4.64
C LEU A 226 -20.90 -12.15 5.78
N SER A 227 -22.02 -12.80 5.47
CA SER A 227 -23.09 -13.15 6.41
C SER A 227 -22.73 -14.35 7.27
N GLU A 228 -23.28 -14.45 8.49
CA GLU A 228 -23.16 -15.64 9.38
C GLU A 228 -21.71 -16.13 9.60
N ARG A 229 -20.76 -15.19 9.55
CA ARG A 229 -19.35 -15.52 9.75
C ARG A 229 -19.06 -15.72 11.22
N THR A 230 -18.14 -16.65 11.50
CA THR A 230 -17.65 -16.89 12.85
C THR A 230 -16.13 -16.96 12.89
N GLN A 231 -15.57 -16.54 14.01
CA GLN A 231 -14.14 -16.58 14.27
C GLN A 231 -13.82 -17.16 15.64
N ARG A 232 -12.63 -17.72 15.77
CA ARG A 232 -12.00 -18.04 17.07
C ARG A 232 -10.53 -17.66 17.03
N VAL A 233 -9.96 -17.26 18.16
CA VAL A 233 -8.54 -16.93 18.27
C VAL A 233 -7.73 -18.17 18.61
N LEU A 234 -6.58 -18.32 17.93
CA LEU A 234 -5.57 -19.33 18.26
C LEU A 234 -4.40 -18.68 19.00
N THR A 235 -4.04 -19.26 20.14
CA THR A 235 -2.85 -18.90 20.93
C THR A 235 -2.10 -20.18 21.28
N ASN A 236 -0.87 -20.29 20.76
CA ASN A 236 -0.08 -21.53 20.87
C ASN A 236 -0.90 -22.76 20.42
N ALA A 237 -1.13 -23.72 21.32
CA ALA A 237 -1.88 -24.95 21.04
C ALA A 237 -3.36 -24.88 21.49
N SER A 238 -3.85 -23.71 21.92
CA SER A 238 -5.22 -23.52 22.40
C SER A 238 -6.05 -22.65 21.47
N SER A 239 -7.36 -22.88 21.47
CA SER A 239 -8.34 -22.05 20.77
C SER A 239 -9.39 -21.50 21.71
N SER A 240 -9.86 -20.28 21.44
CA SER A 240 -11.06 -19.74 22.09
C SER A 240 -12.34 -20.43 21.61
N SER A 241 -13.44 -20.10 22.27
CA SER A 241 -14.81 -20.24 21.76
C SER A 241 -14.99 -19.53 20.41
N TRP A 242 -15.99 -19.96 19.65
CA TRP A 242 -16.44 -19.27 18.44
C TRP A 242 -17.22 -18.02 18.78
N LYS A 243 -17.01 -16.94 18.03
CA LYS A 243 -17.77 -15.70 18.09
C LYS A 243 -18.22 -15.26 16.71
N GLU A 244 -19.38 -14.63 16.64
CA GLU A 244 -19.91 -14.07 15.41
C GLU A 244 -19.09 -12.85 14.95
N VAL A 245 -18.99 -12.68 13.63
CA VAL A 245 -18.42 -11.49 12.98
C VAL A 245 -19.59 -10.70 12.39
N THR A 246 -19.95 -9.60 13.05
CA THR A 246 -21.15 -8.80 12.72
C THR A 246 -20.88 -7.65 11.77
N SER A 247 -19.62 -7.29 11.55
CA SER A 247 -19.19 -6.26 10.59
C SER A 247 -17.78 -6.51 10.10
N GLY A 248 -17.35 -5.71 9.13
CA GLY A 248 -16.00 -5.68 8.62
C GLY A 248 -15.78 -6.61 7.44
N VAL A 249 -14.64 -6.43 6.80
CA VAL A 249 -14.14 -7.33 5.77
C VAL A 249 -12.95 -8.11 6.35
N PRO A 250 -12.92 -9.46 6.30
CA PRO A 250 -11.95 -10.24 7.05
C PRO A 250 -10.50 -9.89 6.69
N GLN A 251 -9.71 -9.49 7.68
CA GLN A 251 -8.29 -9.21 7.48
C GLN A 251 -7.54 -10.53 7.20
N GLY A 252 -7.05 -10.71 5.98
CA GLY A 252 -6.44 -11.97 5.50
C GLY A 252 -7.26 -12.74 4.46
N SER A 253 -8.47 -12.25 4.14
CA SER A 253 -9.24 -12.63 2.95
C SER A 253 -8.62 -12.09 1.67
N VAL A 254 -9.00 -12.66 0.52
CA VAL A 254 -8.55 -12.22 -0.80
C VAL A 254 -9.38 -11.03 -1.28
N LEU A 255 -10.69 -11.06 -1.02
CA LEU A 255 -11.64 -10.01 -1.42
C LEU A 255 -11.64 -8.79 -0.49
N GLY A 256 -11.33 -8.95 0.79
CA GLY A 256 -11.47 -7.86 1.77
C GLY A 256 -10.85 -6.52 1.37
N PRO A 257 -9.62 -6.48 0.83
CA PRO A 257 -9.01 -5.22 0.38
C PRO A 257 -9.77 -4.51 -0.76
N VAL A 258 -10.29 -5.24 -1.75
CA VAL A 258 -11.04 -4.62 -2.86
C VAL A 258 -12.42 -4.14 -2.40
N LEU A 259 -13.08 -4.90 -1.52
CA LEU A 259 -14.34 -4.49 -0.90
C LEU A 259 -14.17 -3.24 -0.04
N PHE A 260 -13.07 -3.13 0.69
CA PHE A 260 -12.75 -1.92 1.45
C PHE A 260 -12.57 -0.71 0.53
N ASN A 261 -11.83 -0.86 -0.58
CA ASN A 261 -11.66 0.22 -1.55
C ASN A 261 -12.98 0.69 -2.16
N ILE A 262 -13.88 -0.23 -2.52
CA ILE A 262 -15.24 0.10 -2.99
C ILE A 262 -15.99 0.90 -1.90
N PHE A 263 -15.90 0.45 -0.65
CA PHE A 263 -16.62 1.07 0.46
C PHE A 263 -16.25 2.55 0.68
N ILE A 264 -14.94 2.86 0.64
CA ILE A 264 -14.42 4.22 0.89
C ILE A 264 -14.27 5.07 -0.38
N ASN A 265 -14.78 4.60 -1.52
CA ASN A 265 -14.53 5.25 -2.81
C ASN A 265 -15.12 6.67 -2.88
N ASP A 266 -16.32 6.84 -2.33
CA ASP A 266 -17.07 8.10 -2.26
C ASP A 266 -16.63 9.03 -1.12
N LEU A 267 -15.56 8.69 -0.39
CA LEU A 267 -15.03 9.54 0.70
C LEU A 267 -14.60 10.93 0.21
N ASP A 268 -14.23 11.02 -1.06
CA ASP A 268 -13.66 12.22 -1.68
C ASP A 268 -14.71 13.13 -2.30
N GLU A 269 -15.98 12.69 -2.34
CA GLU A 269 -17.03 13.40 -3.06
C GLU A 269 -17.30 14.78 -2.45
N GLY A 270 -17.18 15.81 -3.30
CA GLY A 270 -17.45 17.19 -2.92
C GLY A 270 -16.38 17.83 -2.03
N LEU A 271 -15.18 17.25 -1.94
CA LEU A 271 -14.03 17.91 -1.32
C LEU A 271 -13.36 18.88 -2.31
N GLU A 272 -12.90 20.03 -1.80
CA GLU A 272 -12.19 21.04 -2.61
C GLU A 272 -10.66 20.85 -2.58
N GLY A 273 -10.15 20.37 -1.45
CA GLY A 273 -8.75 20.06 -1.21
C GLY A 273 -8.26 18.84 -1.99
N THR A 274 -6.94 18.67 -2.01
CA THR A 274 -6.33 17.46 -2.55
C THR A 274 -6.39 16.35 -1.51
N ILE A 275 -7.20 15.33 -1.77
CA ILE A 275 -7.23 14.11 -0.98
C ILE A 275 -6.46 12.99 -1.68
N ILE A 276 -5.69 12.23 -0.91
CA ILE A 276 -5.08 10.98 -1.36
C ILE A 276 -5.15 9.94 -0.25
N LYS A 277 -5.36 8.69 -0.63
CA LYS A 277 -5.60 7.58 0.28
C LYS A 277 -4.64 6.43 0.00
N PHE A 278 -4.28 5.71 1.04
CA PHE A 278 -3.63 4.41 0.94
C PHE A 278 -4.33 3.45 1.89
N ALA A 279 -5.34 2.74 1.37
CA ALA A 279 -6.30 2.02 2.20
C ALA A 279 -6.98 3.01 3.17
N ASP A 280 -6.85 2.79 4.48
CA ASP A 280 -7.44 3.62 5.54
C ASP A 280 -6.64 4.90 5.86
N ASP A 281 -5.35 4.95 5.53
CA ASP A 281 -4.52 6.14 5.71
C ASP A 281 -4.97 7.23 4.71
N THR A 282 -5.42 8.37 5.22
CA THR A 282 -5.97 9.48 4.42
C THR A 282 -5.19 10.78 4.66
N LYS A 283 -4.90 11.51 3.59
CA LYS A 283 -4.27 12.83 3.65
C LYS A 283 -5.09 13.84 2.88
N LEU A 284 -5.36 14.98 3.51
CA LEU A 284 -6.05 16.11 2.92
C LEU A 284 -5.12 17.32 2.93
N GLY A 285 -4.83 17.89 1.76
CA GLY A 285 -3.96 19.04 1.62
C GLY A 285 -4.62 20.20 0.86
N GLY A 286 -4.37 21.42 1.31
CA GLY A 286 -4.88 22.63 0.65
C GLY A 286 -4.00 23.86 0.89
N ILE A 287 -4.17 24.86 0.04
CA ILE A 287 -3.58 26.20 0.26
C ILE A 287 -4.28 26.83 1.47
N ALA A 288 -3.54 27.61 2.27
CA ALA A 288 -3.97 28.19 3.55
C ALA A 288 -3.60 29.67 3.70
N ASN A 289 -3.47 30.42 2.60
CA ASN A 289 -3.03 31.82 2.64
C ASN A 289 -4.06 32.70 3.35
N THR A 290 -5.32 32.60 2.94
CA THR A 290 -6.39 33.49 3.39
C THR A 290 -7.35 32.80 4.38
N PRO A 291 -8.23 33.54 5.07
CA PRO A 291 -9.30 32.95 5.87
C PRO A 291 -10.24 32.04 5.05
N GLU A 292 -10.50 32.38 3.79
CA GLU A 292 -11.34 31.59 2.87
C GLU A 292 -10.68 30.26 2.52
N ASP A 293 -9.37 30.29 2.22
CA ASP A 293 -8.55 29.09 2.01
C ASP A 293 -8.65 28.12 3.20
N ARG A 294 -8.50 28.65 4.42
CA ARG A 294 -8.58 27.87 5.65
C ARG A 294 -9.98 27.35 5.89
N SER A 295 -11.00 28.14 5.56
CA SER A 295 -12.40 27.72 5.65
C SER A 295 -12.70 26.54 4.71
N ARG A 296 -12.11 26.50 3.51
CA ARG A 296 -12.23 25.35 2.59
C ARG A 296 -11.69 24.06 3.20
N ILE A 297 -10.47 24.10 3.76
CA ILE A 297 -9.87 22.93 4.43
C ILE A 297 -10.73 22.49 5.62
N GLN A 298 -11.25 23.43 6.42
CA GLN A 298 -12.15 23.10 7.53
C GLN A 298 -13.47 22.48 7.04
N ASN A 299 -14.07 23.02 5.97
CA ASN A 299 -15.28 22.47 5.37
C ASN A 299 -15.07 21.04 4.84
N ASP A 300 -13.90 20.76 4.26
CA ASP A 300 -13.54 19.41 3.82
C ASP A 300 -13.41 18.44 5.01
N LEU A 301 -12.77 18.86 6.11
CA LEU A 301 -12.73 18.06 7.34
C LEU A 301 -14.13 17.79 7.90
N ASP A 302 -15.03 18.77 7.85
CA ASP A 302 -16.42 18.63 8.28
C ASP A 302 -17.23 17.71 7.34
N ARG A 303 -16.91 17.68 6.05
CA ARG A 303 -17.45 16.71 5.08
C ARG A 303 -16.98 15.30 5.39
N LEU A 304 -15.69 15.11 5.65
CA LEU A 304 -15.12 13.81 6.02
C LEU A 304 -15.74 13.26 7.31
N GLU A 305 -15.92 14.10 8.32
CA GLU A 305 -16.57 13.72 9.59
C GLU A 305 -18.04 13.33 9.37
N ARG A 306 -18.79 14.08 8.54
CA ARG A 306 -20.17 13.72 8.17
C ARG A 306 -20.23 12.41 7.40
N TRP A 307 -19.34 12.21 6.42
CA TRP A 307 -19.25 10.96 5.68
C TRP A 307 -19.00 9.78 6.63
N ALA A 308 -18.08 9.93 7.59
CA ALA A 308 -17.77 8.87 8.55
C ALA A 308 -19.00 8.51 9.40
N LYS A 309 -19.75 9.51 9.88
CA LYS A 309 -21.00 9.29 10.61
C LYS A 309 -22.04 8.54 9.78
N THR A 310 -22.31 8.99 8.55
CA THR A 310 -23.27 8.35 7.63
C THR A 310 -22.88 6.92 7.29
N ASN A 311 -21.58 6.66 7.14
CA ASN A 311 -21.05 5.34 6.81
C ASN A 311 -20.72 4.47 8.05
N LYS A 312 -21.13 4.92 9.25
CA LYS A 312 -20.88 4.25 10.55
C LYS A 312 -19.40 3.91 10.79
N MET A 313 -18.50 4.71 10.24
CA MET A 313 -17.06 4.64 10.43
C MET A 313 -16.61 5.65 11.48
N LYS A 314 -15.42 5.43 12.03
CA LYS A 314 -14.85 6.33 13.04
C LYS A 314 -13.38 6.60 12.76
N PHE A 315 -13.01 7.87 12.65
CA PHE A 315 -11.61 8.27 12.58
C PHE A 315 -10.94 8.17 13.97
N ASN A 316 -9.64 7.93 13.97
CA ASN A 316 -8.82 7.78 15.17
C ASN A 316 -8.30 9.14 15.63
N ARG A 317 -8.91 9.68 16.69
CA ARG A 317 -8.56 10.98 17.27
C ARG A 317 -7.08 11.11 17.63
N ASP A 318 -6.46 10.03 18.14
CA ASP A 318 -5.03 10.03 18.52
C ASP A 318 -4.08 10.22 17.32
N LYS A 319 -4.61 10.05 16.10
CA LYS A 319 -3.88 10.18 14.84
C LYS A 319 -4.22 11.46 14.08
N TYR A 320 -5.01 12.36 14.65
CA TYR A 320 -5.30 13.66 14.05
C TYR A 320 -4.05 14.51 14.10
N LYS A 321 -3.35 14.62 12.97
CA LYS A 321 -2.12 15.40 12.85
C LYS A 321 -2.24 16.39 11.72
N ILE A 322 -1.61 17.54 11.89
CA ILE A 322 -1.51 18.55 10.83
C ILE A 322 -0.07 19.03 10.67
N LEU A 323 0.39 19.10 9.42
CA LEU A 323 1.65 19.73 9.03
C LEU A 323 1.37 21.04 8.30
N HIS A 324 2.10 22.08 8.70
CA HIS A 324 2.04 23.41 8.10
C HIS A 324 3.29 23.67 7.26
N PHE A 325 3.12 23.87 5.97
CA PHE A 325 4.19 24.17 5.03
C PHE A 325 4.14 25.62 4.54
N GLY A 326 5.30 26.15 4.16
CA GLY A 326 5.44 27.50 3.62
C GLY A 326 5.93 28.50 4.66
N ARG A 327 6.80 29.43 4.23
CA ARG A 327 7.49 30.37 5.14
C ARG A 327 6.55 31.37 5.82
N LYS A 328 5.40 31.65 5.21
CA LYS A 328 4.39 32.60 5.68
C LYS A 328 3.20 31.90 6.36
N ASN A 329 3.30 30.61 6.65
CA ASN A 329 2.20 29.87 7.22
C ASN A 329 1.95 30.30 8.67
N GLY A 330 0.70 30.63 8.98
CA GLY A 330 0.26 31.08 10.30
C GLY A 330 -0.05 29.95 11.28
N ASN A 331 0.21 28.68 10.92
CA ASN A 331 -0.12 27.49 11.70
C ASN A 331 -1.59 27.45 12.14
N GLN A 332 -2.49 27.56 11.16
CA GLN A 332 -3.93 27.56 11.42
C GLN A 332 -4.34 26.28 12.14
N ARG A 333 -5.20 26.42 13.16
CA ARG A 333 -5.79 25.26 13.84
C ARG A 333 -7.06 24.81 13.15
N TYR A 334 -7.23 23.51 13.05
CA TYR A 334 -8.40 22.86 12.45
C TYR A 334 -8.96 21.82 13.42
N ARG A 335 -10.25 21.54 13.27
CA ARG A 335 -10.93 20.51 14.07
C ARG A 335 -11.63 19.49 13.17
N MET A 336 -11.82 18.30 13.70
CA MET A 336 -12.66 17.27 13.12
C MET A 336 -13.67 16.85 14.17
N GLY A 337 -14.93 17.25 13.97
CA GLY A 337 -15.96 17.16 15.00
C GLY A 337 -15.65 18.07 16.21
N ASP A 338 -15.54 17.46 17.39
CA ASP A 338 -15.24 18.10 18.67
C ASP A 338 -13.74 18.17 18.99
N ALA A 339 -12.89 17.52 18.21
CA ALA A 339 -11.46 17.38 18.50
C ALA A 339 -10.59 18.24 17.57
N TRP A 340 -9.54 18.84 18.13
CA TRP A 340 -8.53 19.58 17.37
C TRP A 340 -7.50 18.63 16.76
N LEU A 341 -7.00 18.98 15.57
CA LEU A 341 -5.83 18.32 15.00
C LEU A 341 -4.58 18.82 15.72
N ASP A 342 -3.70 17.90 16.12
CA ASP A 342 -2.44 18.26 16.75
C ASP A 342 -1.45 18.75 15.70
N SER A 343 -0.93 19.96 15.90
CA SER A 343 0.15 20.48 15.04
C SER A 343 1.42 19.67 15.26
N SER A 344 2.08 19.30 14.17
CA SER A 344 3.31 18.54 14.17
C SER A 344 4.38 19.22 13.33
N VAL A 345 5.64 18.94 13.68
CA VAL A 345 6.81 19.35 12.90
C VAL A 345 7.30 18.24 11.97
N CYS A 346 6.93 16.98 12.25
CA CYS A 346 7.31 15.84 11.45
C CYS A 346 6.31 14.69 11.64
N GLU A 347 5.79 14.17 10.53
CA GLU A 347 4.86 13.04 10.53
C GLU A 347 5.39 11.87 9.72
N LYS A 348 5.00 10.66 10.15
CA LYS A 348 5.35 9.43 9.46
C LYS A 348 4.27 9.09 8.43
N ASP A 349 4.54 9.36 7.18
CA ASP A 349 3.66 9.13 6.03
C ASP A 349 4.10 7.88 5.25
N LEU A 350 3.28 6.83 5.28
CA LEU A 350 3.50 5.55 4.58
C LEU A 350 4.89 4.93 4.78
N GLY A 351 5.47 5.14 5.97
CA GLY A 351 6.79 4.62 6.33
C GLY A 351 7.94 5.62 6.21
N VAL A 352 7.70 6.82 5.68
CA VAL A 352 8.69 7.88 5.48
C VAL A 352 8.42 9.04 6.44
N LEU A 353 9.46 9.61 7.05
CA LEU A 353 9.34 10.83 7.84
C LEU A 353 9.28 12.05 6.92
N VAL A 354 8.23 12.87 7.09
CA VAL A 354 8.02 14.13 6.38
C VAL A 354 8.01 15.25 7.41
N ASP A 355 9.01 16.11 7.36
CA ASP A 355 9.06 17.32 8.19
C ASP A 355 8.39 18.51 7.49
N ASN A 356 7.95 19.48 8.29
CA ASN A 356 7.28 20.69 7.82
C ASN A 356 8.16 21.64 6.98
N LYS A 357 9.48 21.40 6.91
CA LYS A 357 10.42 22.10 6.01
C LYS A 357 10.78 21.27 4.77
N LEU A 358 10.25 20.05 4.64
CA LEU A 358 10.57 19.08 3.59
C LEU A 358 12.08 18.80 3.46
N ASN A 359 12.77 18.77 4.61
CA ASN A 359 14.15 18.34 4.76
C ASN A 359 14.27 16.83 5.07
N MET A 360 14.89 16.10 4.14
CA MET A 360 15.02 14.66 4.20
C MET A 360 16.05 14.13 5.23
N SER A 361 16.74 15.00 5.98
CA SER A 361 17.80 14.60 6.94
C SER A 361 17.29 13.62 8.00
N GLN A 362 16.13 13.91 8.62
CA GLN A 362 15.56 13.05 9.66
C GLN A 362 15.21 11.66 9.12
N GLN A 363 14.69 11.60 7.90
CA GLN A 363 14.42 10.34 7.22
C GLN A 363 15.72 9.57 6.92
N CYS A 364 16.78 10.27 6.48
CA CYS A 364 18.08 9.66 6.25
C CYS A 364 18.67 9.06 7.54
N ASP A 365 18.54 9.76 8.67
CA ASP A 365 18.94 9.27 9.99
C ASP A 365 18.15 8.02 10.39
N ALA A 366 16.83 8.04 10.23
CA ALA A 366 15.96 6.91 10.57
C ALA A 366 16.29 5.68 9.71
N ALA A 367 16.47 5.86 8.40
CA ALA A 367 16.83 4.80 7.46
C ALA A 367 18.20 4.20 7.80
N ALA A 368 19.22 5.04 7.98
CA ALA A 368 20.57 4.60 8.34
C ALA A 368 20.60 3.87 9.69
N LYS A 369 19.89 4.39 10.69
CA LYS A 369 19.79 3.77 12.03
C LYS A 369 19.16 2.37 11.95
N LYS A 370 18.04 2.24 11.22
CA LYS A 370 17.35 0.95 11.05
C LYS A 370 18.24 -0.06 10.32
N ALA A 371 18.86 0.36 9.21
CA ALA A 371 19.74 -0.48 8.41
C ALA A 371 20.98 -0.93 9.20
N ASN A 372 21.62 -0.02 9.94
CA ASN A 372 22.74 -0.34 10.82
C ASN A 372 22.37 -1.30 11.96
N GLY A 373 21.16 -1.17 12.52
CA GLY A 373 20.67 -2.09 13.54
C GLY A 373 20.57 -3.52 13.03
N ILE A 374 20.03 -3.71 11.82
CA ILE A 374 19.95 -5.02 11.16
C ILE A 374 21.34 -5.54 10.81
N LEU A 375 22.21 -4.66 10.27
CA LEU A 375 23.58 -5.02 9.95
C LEU A 375 24.37 -5.47 11.20
N ALA A 376 24.12 -4.85 12.36
CA ALA A 376 24.69 -5.27 13.64
C ALA A 376 24.14 -6.63 14.12
N CYS A 377 22.88 -6.94 13.84
CA CYS A 377 22.33 -8.28 14.08
C CYS A 377 22.99 -9.33 13.17
N ILE A 378 23.18 -9.04 11.88
CA ILE A 378 23.91 -9.93 10.96
C ILE A 378 25.34 -10.13 11.45
N ASN A 379 26.01 -9.06 11.89
CA ASN A 379 27.37 -9.16 12.42
C ASN A 379 27.44 -10.04 13.67
N ARG A 380 26.43 -10.04 14.54
CA ARG A 380 26.46 -10.86 15.77
C ARG A 380 25.93 -12.28 15.57
N GLY A 381 24.94 -12.46 14.71
CA GLY A 381 24.21 -13.73 14.57
C GLY A 381 24.73 -14.66 13.47
N ILE A 382 25.46 -14.14 12.49
CA ILE A 382 25.94 -14.94 11.36
C ILE A 382 27.46 -15.10 11.47
N ALA A 383 27.92 -16.34 11.63
CA ALA A 383 29.34 -16.67 11.74
C ALA A 383 30.09 -16.55 10.40
N SER A 384 29.47 -17.00 9.30
CA SER A 384 30.08 -16.93 7.98
C SER A 384 30.18 -15.49 7.47
N ARG A 385 31.35 -15.15 6.93
CA ARG A 385 31.65 -13.87 6.27
C ARG A 385 31.87 -14.01 4.77
N SER A 386 31.50 -15.15 4.18
CA SER A 386 31.66 -15.35 2.74
C SER A 386 30.76 -14.40 1.94
N ARG A 387 31.14 -14.14 0.69
CA ARG A 387 30.37 -13.29 -0.23
C ARG A 387 28.96 -13.83 -0.43
N GLU A 388 28.83 -15.15 -0.58
CA GLU A 388 27.59 -15.88 -0.88
C GLU A 388 26.57 -15.77 0.25
N VAL A 389 27.02 -15.53 1.48
CA VAL A 389 26.15 -15.34 2.64
C VAL A 389 25.86 -13.85 2.88
N MET A 390 26.91 -13.04 2.93
CA MET A 390 26.78 -11.63 3.35
C MET A 390 26.05 -10.77 2.31
N LEU A 391 26.29 -11.01 1.01
CA LEU A 391 25.71 -10.19 -0.05
C LEU A 391 24.19 -10.37 -0.18
N PRO A 392 23.63 -11.60 -0.15
CA PRO A 392 22.17 -11.79 -0.09
C PRO A 392 21.56 -11.21 1.18
N LEU A 393 22.18 -11.40 2.35
CA LEU A 393 21.67 -10.85 3.61
C LEU A 393 21.61 -9.32 3.58
N TYR A 394 22.67 -8.65 3.11
CA TYR A 394 22.67 -7.21 2.92
C TYR A 394 21.55 -6.78 1.95
N SER A 395 21.47 -7.44 0.79
CA SER A 395 20.54 -7.10 -0.28
C SER A 395 19.08 -7.29 0.11
N ALA A 396 18.75 -8.30 0.91
CA ALA A 396 17.40 -8.66 1.30
C ALA A 396 16.93 -8.02 2.62
N LEU A 397 17.84 -7.78 3.57
CA LEU A 397 17.47 -7.31 4.91
C LEU A 397 17.91 -5.88 5.23
N VAL A 398 19.02 -5.40 4.67
CA VAL A 398 19.59 -4.08 5.01
C VAL A 398 19.22 -3.04 3.96
N ARG A 399 19.54 -3.31 2.70
CA ARG A 399 19.36 -2.37 1.58
C ARG A 399 17.91 -1.88 1.41
N PRO A 400 16.85 -2.70 1.59
CA PRO A 400 15.48 -2.21 1.44
C PRO A 400 15.14 -1.03 2.36
N HIS A 401 15.72 -0.96 3.56
CA HIS A 401 15.52 0.17 4.47
C HIS A 401 16.18 1.47 4.01
N LEU A 402 17.20 1.38 3.16
CA LEU A 402 17.90 2.53 2.58
C LEU A 402 17.23 3.02 1.28
N GLU A 403 16.42 2.19 0.64
CA GLU A 403 15.87 2.44 -0.70
C GLU A 403 14.35 2.58 -0.74
N TYR A 404 13.63 2.17 0.32
CA TYR A 404 12.17 2.25 0.37
C TYR A 404 11.67 3.69 0.15
N CYS A 405 10.92 3.90 -0.93
CA CYS A 405 10.38 5.20 -1.37
C CYS A 405 11.43 6.31 -1.56
N VAL A 406 12.72 5.97 -1.78
CA VAL A 406 13.81 6.97 -1.88
C VAL A 406 13.64 7.96 -3.02
N GLN A 407 12.85 7.63 -4.04
CA GLN A 407 12.49 8.56 -5.11
C GLN A 407 11.70 9.77 -4.60
N PHE A 408 10.96 9.63 -3.50
CA PHE A 408 10.30 10.75 -2.85
C PHE A 408 11.30 11.56 -1.99
N TRP A 409 12.04 10.90 -1.09
CA TRP A 409 12.85 11.56 -0.05
C TRP A 409 14.35 11.65 -0.35
N ALA A 410 14.79 11.54 -1.61
CA ALA A 410 16.21 11.43 -1.95
C ALA A 410 17.10 12.44 -1.18
N PRO A 411 18.24 11.98 -0.59
CA PRO A 411 19.11 12.82 0.23
C PRO A 411 19.64 14.00 -0.59
N GLN A 412 19.56 15.19 -0.02
CA GLN A 412 19.94 16.45 -0.69
C GLN A 412 21.32 16.95 -0.24
N LEU A 413 21.66 16.70 1.03
CA LEU A 413 22.92 17.12 1.63
C LEU A 413 23.98 16.05 1.46
N LYS A 414 25.22 16.46 1.18
CA LYS A 414 26.36 15.55 1.06
C LYS A 414 26.54 14.68 2.31
N GLY A 415 26.35 15.26 3.50
CA GLY A 415 26.38 14.54 4.76
C GLY A 415 25.35 13.40 4.85
N ASP A 416 24.13 13.60 4.33
CA ASP A 416 23.11 12.54 4.31
C ASP A 416 23.41 11.47 3.27
N VAL A 417 23.92 11.86 2.09
CA VAL A 417 24.39 10.93 1.07
C VAL A 417 25.48 10.03 1.66
N ASP A 418 26.48 10.62 2.30
CA ASP A 418 27.61 9.89 2.89
C ASP A 418 27.19 9.03 4.08
N LYS A 419 26.21 9.49 4.86
CA LYS A 419 25.60 8.73 5.97
C LYS A 419 24.93 7.45 5.48
N LEU A 420 24.12 7.52 4.42
CA LEU A 420 23.53 6.32 3.81
C LEU A 420 24.61 5.42 3.19
N GLU A 421 25.57 6.02 2.47
CA GLU A 421 26.68 5.30 1.84
C GLU A 421 27.56 4.56 2.87
N SER A 422 27.72 5.13 4.06
CA SER A 422 28.48 4.52 5.16
C SER A 422 27.95 3.13 5.56
N VAL A 423 26.64 2.91 5.43
CA VAL A 423 26.02 1.61 5.73
C VAL A 423 26.48 0.55 4.72
N GLN A 424 26.51 0.89 3.42
CA GLN A 424 27.01 -0.01 2.38
C GLN A 424 28.53 -0.22 2.51
N ARG A 425 29.29 0.83 2.82
CA ARG A 425 30.73 0.74 3.11
C ARG A 425 31.02 -0.22 4.27
N ARG A 426 30.22 -0.17 5.33
CA ARG A 426 30.35 -1.08 6.48
C ARG A 426 29.98 -2.51 6.09
N ALA A 427 28.87 -2.71 5.38
CA ALA A 427 28.41 -4.04 4.97
C ALA A 427 29.42 -4.75 4.06
N THR A 428 29.95 -4.06 3.05
CA THR A 428 30.96 -4.61 2.14
C THR A 428 32.30 -4.88 2.83
N LYS A 429 32.62 -4.17 3.94
CA LYS A 429 33.85 -4.40 4.72
C LYS A 429 33.80 -5.70 5.53
N MET A 430 32.60 -6.16 5.87
CA MET A 430 32.39 -7.37 6.66
C MET A 430 32.60 -8.66 5.85
N ILE A 431 32.77 -8.56 4.54
CA ILE A 431 32.95 -9.72 3.65
C ILE A 431 34.42 -10.12 3.67
N LYS A 432 34.67 -11.42 3.88
CA LYS A 432 36.00 -12.02 3.95
C LYS A 432 36.81 -11.69 2.68
N GLY A 433 38.00 -11.14 2.85
CA GLY A 433 38.92 -10.79 1.76
C GLY A 433 38.74 -9.36 1.20
N LEU A 434 37.74 -8.61 1.69
CA LEU A 434 37.49 -7.23 1.28
C LEU A 434 37.86 -6.20 2.36
N GLU A 435 38.29 -6.61 3.55
CA GLU A 435 38.38 -5.78 4.75
C GLU A 435 39.25 -4.53 4.56
N ASN A 436 40.37 -4.68 3.84
CA ASN A 436 41.39 -3.65 3.65
C ASN A 436 41.31 -2.98 2.27
N LYS A 437 40.39 -3.40 1.41
CA LYS A 437 40.25 -2.85 0.06
C LYS A 437 39.54 -1.49 0.07
N PRO A 438 39.96 -0.54 -0.78
CA PRO A 438 39.22 0.69 -1.03
C PRO A 438 37.75 0.41 -1.39
N TYR A 439 36.85 1.35 -1.07
CA TYR A 439 35.41 1.14 -1.27
C TYR A 439 35.04 0.82 -2.72
N GLU A 440 35.60 1.56 -3.67
CA GLU A 440 35.28 1.37 -5.10
C GLU A 440 35.76 0.01 -5.63
N GLU A 441 36.91 -0.49 -5.17
CA GLU A 441 37.40 -1.83 -5.52
C GLU A 441 36.47 -2.93 -4.98
N ARG A 442 35.99 -2.78 -3.74
CA ARG A 442 35.00 -3.70 -3.17
C ARG A 442 33.71 -3.72 -3.98
N LEU A 443 33.22 -2.57 -4.42
CA LEU A 443 32.04 -2.49 -5.26
C LEU A 443 32.25 -3.19 -6.61
N LYS A 444 33.41 -2.99 -7.24
CA LYS A 444 33.77 -3.64 -8.50
C LYS A 444 33.80 -5.17 -8.37
N GLU A 445 34.46 -5.70 -7.34
CA GLU A 445 34.55 -7.15 -7.11
C GLU A 445 33.20 -7.80 -6.77
N LEU A 446 32.34 -7.07 -6.06
CA LEU A 446 31.01 -7.53 -5.71
C LEU A 446 30.00 -7.38 -6.86
N GLY A 447 30.34 -6.64 -7.92
CA GLY A 447 29.40 -6.29 -8.98
C GLY A 447 28.29 -5.36 -8.48
N MET A 448 28.60 -4.46 -7.56
CA MET A 448 27.65 -3.56 -6.91
C MET A 448 27.81 -2.12 -7.40
N PHE A 449 26.69 -1.41 -7.49
CA PHE A 449 26.69 0.04 -7.60
C PHE A 449 26.74 0.69 -6.21
N SER A 450 27.34 1.88 -6.13
CA SER A 450 27.19 2.78 -4.97
C SER A 450 25.71 3.09 -4.74
N LEU A 451 25.31 3.40 -3.50
CA LEU A 451 23.90 3.72 -3.24
C LEU A 451 23.48 4.99 -3.99
N GLN A 452 24.40 5.92 -4.23
CA GLN A 452 24.13 7.10 -5.07
C GLN A 452 23.75 6.71 -6.50
N LYS A 453 24.52 5.82 -7.13
CA LYS A 453 24.22 5.33 -8.48
C LYS A 453 22.93 4.50 -8.51
N ARG A 454 22.64 3.74 -7.45
CA ARG A 454 21.36 3.02 -7.30
C ARG A 454 20.15 3.95 -7.17
N ARG A 455 20.27 5.08 -6.48
CA ARG A 455 19.21 6.11 -6.42
C ARG A 455 18.94 6.71 -7.80
N LEU A 456 19.99 7.07 -8.54
CA LEU A 456 19.85 7.54 -9.93
C LEU A 456 19.14 6.49 -10.80
N ARG A 457 19.57 5.22 -10.72
CA ARG A 457 18.91 4.10 -11.41
C ARG A 457 17.42 4.02 -11.05
N GLY A 458 17.09 4.14 -9.76
CA GLY A 458 15.72 4.08 -9.28
C GLY A 458 14.86 5.28 -9.74
N ASP A 459 15.44 6.48 -9.79
CA ASP A 459 14.79 7.67 -10.37
C ASP A 459 14.46 7.39 -11.85
N MET A 460 15.42 6.93 -12.66
CA MET A 460 15.20 6.65 -14.08
C MET A 460 14.16 5.54 -14.33
N ILE A 461 14.16 4.49 -13.52
CA ILE A 461 13.13 3.44 -13.57
C ILE A 461 11.75 4.02 -13.26
N THR A 462 11.66 4.92 -12.29
CA THR A 462 10.40 5.56 -11.91
C THR A 462 9.92 6.51 -13.03
N MET A 463 10.84 7.28 -13.63
CA MET A 463 10.56 8.09 -14.81
C MET A 463 10.03 7.24 -15.96
N TYR A 464 10.66 6.11 -16.29
CA TYR A 464 10.18 5.22 -17.35
C TYR A 464 8.75 4.76 -17.10
N LYS A 465 8.42 4.37 -15.85
CA LYS A 465 7.07 3.93 -15.51
C LYS A 465 6.02 5.04 -15.69
N TYR A 466 6.33 6.28 -15.35
CA TYR A 466 5.43 7.42 -15.55
C TYR A 466 5.33 7.87 -17.02
N VAL A 467 6.41 7.77 -17.78
CA VAL A 467 6.46 8.34 -19.14
C VAL A 467 6.02 7.34 -20.21
N ARG A 468 6.39 6.07 -20.05
CA ARG A 468 6.22 5.01 -21.05
C ARG A 468 5.55 3.74 -20.51
N GLY A 469 5.60 3.52 -19.19
CA GLY A 469 5.19 2.27 -18.57
C GLY A 469 3.81 2.31 -17.92
N SER A 470 3.68 1.55 -16.85
CA SER A 470 2.42 1.24 -16.15
C SER A 470 1.76 2.41 -15.41
N HIS A 471 2.37 3.60 -15.35
CA HIS A 471 1.83 4.78 -14.67
C HIS A 471 1.62 5.96 -15.64
N ARG A 472 1.43 5.69 -16.93
CA ARG A 472 1.36 6.74 -17.97
C ARG A 472 0.27 7.78 -17.73
N GLU A 473 -0.90 7.36 -17.26
CA GLU A 473 -2.03 8.26 -16.96
C GLU A 473 -1.68 9.27 -15.85
N GLU A 474 -1.18 8.78 -14.71
CA GLU A 474 -0.66 9.65 -13.65
C GLU A 474 0.53 10.51 -14.12
N GLY A 475 1.38 9.93 -14.95
CA GLY A 475 2.57 10.58 -15.50
C GLY A 475 2.24 11.82 -16.31
N GLY A 476 1.08 11.86 -16.98
CA GLY A 476 0.62 13.03 -17.73
C GLY A 476 0.41 14.29 -16.87
N GLY A 477 0.07 14.13 -15.58
CA GLY A 477 -0.01 15.25 -14.63
C GLY A 477 1.37 15.66 -14.08
N LEU A 478 2.30 14.71 -13.97
CA LEU A 478 3.60 14.91 -13.34
C LEU A 478 4.68 15.38 -14.32
N PHE A 479 4.58 15.04 -15.59
CA PHE A 479 5.58 15.30 -16.62
C PHE A 479 4.94 15.80 -17.90
N SER A 480 5.61 16.73 -18.57
CA SER A 480 5.17 17.29 -19.84
C SER A 480 6.24 17.04 -20.90
N ALA A 481 5.82 16.65 -22.11
CA ALA A 481 6.73 16.51 -23.23
C ALA A 481 7.31 17.88 -23.62
N ALA A 482 8.58 17.94 -23.98
CA ALA A 482 9.17 19.18 -24.48
C ALA A 482 8.60 19.52 -25.86
N LEU A 483 8.12 20.76 -26.04
CA LEU A 483 7.82 21.31 -27.36
C LEU A 483 9.15 21.35 -28.16
N GLN A 484 9.15 20.72 -29.33
CA GLN A 484 10.32 20.34 -30.13
C GLN A 484 11.50 21.32 -30.15
N THR A 485 12.72 20.79 -30.07
CA THR A 485 13.91 21.32 -30.77
C THR A 485 14.91 20.20 -31.08
N ARG A 486 15.12 19.93 -32.37
CA ARG A 486 16.20 19.15 -33.01
C ARG A 486 16.60 17.83 -32.32
N THR A 487 16.01 16.76 -32.83
CA THR A 487 16.34 15.34 -32.60
C THR A 487 17.78 15.03 -32.97
N TRP A 488 18.67 14.92 -31.99
CA TRP A 488 19.97 14.28 -32.24
C TRP A 488 20.40 13.25 -31.19
N ASN A 489 19.60 12.90 -30.14
CA ASN A 489 20.08 11.87 -29.20
C ASN A 489 19.07 11.02 -28.36
N ASN A 490 17.79 11.39 -28.12
CA ASN A 490 16.98 10.66 -27.12
C ASN A 490 15.47 10.38 -27.41
N GLY A 491 14.93 10.65 -28.60
CA GLY A 491 13.55 10.22 -29.00
C GLY A 491 12.36 10.84 -28.25
N PHE A 492 12.40 10.96 -26.91
CA PHE A 492 11.34 11.46 -26.03
C PHE A 492 11.91 12.32 -24.89
N LYS A 493 11.96 13.64 -25.09
CA LYS A 493 12.44 14.61 -24.09
C LYS A 493 11.29 15.18 -23.25
N LEU A 494 11.59 15.43 -21.99
CA LEU A 494 10.70 16.05 -21.03
C LEU A 494 11.05 17.53 -20.82
N GLN A 495 10.03 18.35 -20.59
CA GLN A 495 10.19 19.77 -20.28
C GLN A 495 10.83 19.96 -18.91
N GLU A 496 11.89 20.75 -18.84
CA GLU A 496 12.45 21.20 -17.57
C GLU A 496 11.53 22.26 -16.93
N ARG A 497 10.94 21.92 -15.78
CA ARG A 497 10.11 22.84 -15.00
C ARG A 497 10.99 23.87 -14.30
N ARG A 498 10.55 25.13 -14.28
CA ARG A 498 11.16 26.19 -13.46
C ARG A 498 10.83 25.94 -11.98
N PHE A 499 11.71 26.42 -11.11
CA PHE A 499 11.55 26.33 -9.66
C PHE A 499 12.19 27.54 -8.98
N HIS A 500 11.74 27.88 -7.78
CA HIS A 500 12.28 28.97 -6.97
C HIS A 500 13.00 28.48 -5.70
N LEU A 501 12.59 27.34 -5.16
CA LEU A 501 13.07 26.78 -3.91
C LEU A 501 13.80 25.45 -4.11
N ASN A 502 14.79 25.17 -3.25
CA ASN A 502 15.52 23.91 -3.25
C ASN A 502 14.61 22.69 -3.03
N ILE A 503 13.52 22.84 -2.26
CA ILE A 503 12.55 21.76 -2.04
C ILE A 503 11.94 21.27 -3.36
N ARG A 504 11.65 22.19 -4.30
CA ARG A 504 11.05 21.87 -5.60
C ARG A 504 12.11 21.39 -6.57
N LYS A 505 13.27 22.06 -6.59
CA LYS A 505 14.46 21.63 -7.36
C LYS A 505 14.80 20.16 -7.14
N ASN A 506 14.77 19.74 -5.88
CA ASN A 506 15.20 18.41 -5.46
C ASN A 506 14.06 17.37 -5.52
N PHE A 507 12.84 17.77 -5.86
CA PHE A 507 11.72 16.84 -6.02
C PHE A 507 11.86 16.06 -7.34
N LEU A 508 11.35 14.82 -7.37
CA LEU A 508 11.55 13.88 -8.49
C LEU A 508 11.21 14.50 -9.85
N THR A 509 10.06 15.18 -9.93
CA THR A 509 9.54 15.77 -11.18
C THR A 509 10.38 16.90 -11.74
N VAL A 510 11.38 17.38 -10.99
CA VAL A 510 12.34 18.39 -11.43
C VAL A 510 13.75 17.79 -11.52
N ARG A 511 14.26 17.16 -10.45
CA ARG A 511 15.65 16.69 -10.39
C ARG A 511 15.98 15.63 -11.44
N ALA A 512 15.01 14.76 -11.77
CA ALA A 512 15.26 13.61 -12.63
C ALA A 512 15.16 13.94 -14.12
N VAL A 513 14.53 15.07 -14.49
CA VAL A 513 14.25 15.43 -15.89
C VAL A 513 15.55 15.60 -16.69
N ARG A 514 16.56 16.27 -16.14
CA ARG A 514 17.86 16.44 -16.82
C ARG A 514 18.55 15.12 -17.10
N GLN A 515 18.54 14.23 -16.10
CA GLN A 515 19.15 12.91 -16.23
C GLN A 515 18.41 12.06 -17.26
N TRP A 516 17.07 12.07 -17.23
CA TRP A 516 16.25 11.42 -18.25
C TRP A 516 16.58 11.92 -19.65
N ASN A 517 16.63 13.24 -19.83
CA ASN A 517 16.92 13.86 -21.14
C ASN A 517 18.33 13.54 -21.66
N SER A 518 19.27 13.23 -20.77
CA SER A 518 20.65 12.83 -21.11
C SER A 518 20.82 11.35 -21.48
N LEU A 519 19.82 10.51 -21.23
CA LEU A 519 19.88 9.10 -21.60
C LEU A 519 19.99 8.94 -23.13
N PRO A 520 20.62 7.86 -23.62
CA PRO A 520 20.57 7.51 -25.04
C PRO A 520 19.16 7.08 -25.46
N GLY A 521 18.78 7.41 -26.71
CA GLY A 521 17.48 6.99 -27.28
C GLY A 521 17.25 5.49 -27.19
N ALA A 522 18.28 4.67 -27.41
CA ALA A 522 18.19 3.22 -27.25
C ALA A 522 17.75 2.79 -25.84
N VAL A 523 18.09 3.54 -24.79
CA VAL A 523 17.63 3.27 -23.42
C VAL A 523 16.17 3.71 -23.27
N VAL A 524 15.84 4.95 -23.64
CA VAL A 524 14.50 5.54 -23.46
C VAL A 524 13.42 4.82 -24.28
N GLU A 525 13.76 4.36 -25.48
CA GLU A 525 12.87 3.65 -26.40
C GLU A 525 12.75 2.15 -26.09
N ALA A 526 13.21 1.70 -24.92
CA ALA A 526 13.06 0.30 -24.52
C ALA A 526 11.59 -0.16 -24.54
N PRO A 527 11.31 -1.36 -25.12
CA PRO A 527 9.94 -1.84 -25.32
C PRO A 527 9.27 -2.33 -24.03
N SER A 528 10.04 -2.62 -22.99
CA SER A 528 9.55 -3.07 -21.70
C SER A 528 10.38 -2.50 -20.55
N LEU A 529 9.83 -2.55 -19.34
CA LEU A 529 10.52 -2.14 -18.13
C LEU A 529 11.78 -2.97 -17.89
N GLU A 530 11.75 -4.27 -18.19
CA GLU A 530 12.88 -5.18 -18.05
C GLU A 530 13.98 -4.84 -19.05
N ALA A 531 13.63 -4.58 -20.31
CA ALA A 531 14.58 -4.12 -21.32
C ALA A 531 15.18 -2.75 -20.93
N PHE A 532 14.35 -1.84 -20.40
CA PHE A 532 14.82 -0.54 -19.91
C PHE A 532 15.85 -0.70 -18.79
N LYS A 533 15.57 -1.53 -17.78
CA LYS A 533 16.50 -1.81 -16.67
C LYS A 533 17.85 -2.32 -17.18
N GLN A 534 17.84 -3.29 -18.10
CA GLN A 534 19.07 -3.87 -18.66
C GLN A 534 19.89 -2.84 -19.44
N ARG A 535 19.25 -2.08 -20.34
CA ARG A 535 19.92 -1.03 -21.13
C ARG A 535 20.45 0.09 -20.25
N LEU A 536 19.68 0.48 -19.22
CA LEU A 536 20.10 1.46 -18.23
C LEU A 536 21.30 0.96 -17.42
N ASP A 537 21.31 -0.30 -16.99
CA ASP A 537 22.43 -0.88 -16.24
C ASP A 537 23.71 -0.93 -17.08
N GLY A 538 23.61 -1.25 -18.38
CA GLY A 538 24.73 -1.14 -19.33
C GLY A 538 25.24 0.29 -19.46
N HIS A 539 24.35 1.25 -19.66
CA HIS A 539 24.70 2.68 -19.77
C HIS A 539 25.37 3.19 -18.48
N LEU A 540 24.80 2.89 -17.32
CA LEU A 540 25.36 3.30 -16.03
C LEU A 540 26.72 2.63 -15.79
N SER A 541 26.93 1.37 -16.19
CA SER A 541 28.20 0.66 -15.99
C SER A 541 29.35 1.24 -16.82
N GLY A 542 29.07 1.82 -17.99
CA GLY A 542 30.07 2.49 -18.82
C GLY A 542 30.52 3.87 -18.32
N VAL A 543 29.85 4.43 -17.31
CA VAL A 543 30.18 5.71 -16.64
C VAL A 543 30.85 5.42 -15.28
N LEU A 544 31.77 4.45 -15.21
CA LEU A 544 32.54 4.12 -14.01
C LEU A 544 33.86 4.89 -13.95
#